data_AF-W7L577-F1
#
_entry.id   AF-W7L577-F1
#
_cell.length_a   1.000
_cell.length_b   1.000
_cell.length_c   1.000
_cell.angle_alpha   90.00
_cell.angle_beta   90.00
_cell.angle_gamma   90.00
#
_symmetry.space_group_name_H-M   'P 1'
#
loop_
_entity.id
_entity.type
_entity.pdbx_description
1 polymer ?
#
loop_
_entity_poly.entity_id
_entity_poly.type
_entity_poly.pdbx_seq_one_letter_code
_entity_poly.pdbx_strand_id
1 'polypeptide(L)'
;MSYQNLEIEGIKKIRSGMLIYILGNLLAIFLAFIYVGLLFGLFGALEGSASNSSSSSASGILAGLSATTGLTVTSLISFAVPIVVGGILILLALLRVRDGFGKLVLANRDVGIGRTGATLTLVGAILEILGMLLAFLTVGLFIIPIADILLFIGVILLGIGLYKVGSIYQDTLTKVGGIVSIFLGFIGVILVYVGTGHILQKLSSYATAGATPSYAPTGPAVSTQNLIRGNGIATLTFYSQYQGTILSVQILGTQYITAATTPNTVGIGNNTITVNFNGPVSLSPGMTYTVRINLSNGAFVDVPAVYQP
;
A
#
# COMPACT_ATOMS: atom_id res chain seq x y z
N MET A 1 -14.28 15.34 12.35
CA MET A 1 -13.51 14.13 12.74
C MET A 1 -12.03 14.46 12.64
N SER A 2 -11.22 14.10 13.64
CA SER A 2 -9.75 14.30 13.56
C SER A 2 -9.17 13.59 12.33
N TYR A 3 -8.21 14.22 11.65
CA TYR A 3 -7.49 13.62 10.51
C TYR A 3 -6.92 12.23 10.82
N GLN A 4 -6.55 11.99 12.08
CA GLN A 4 -6.06 10.69 12.56
C GLN A 4 -7.11 9.58 12.47
N ASN A 5 -8.39 9.90 12.71
CA ASN A 5 -9.46 8.91 12.60
C ASN A 5 -9.69 8.50 11.14
N LEU A 6 -9.53 9.43 10.20
CA LEU A 6 -9.63 9.16 8.76
C LEU A 6 -8.46 8.28 8.28
N GLU A 7 -7.26 8.49 8.81
CA GLU A 7 -6.09 7.65 8.48
C GLU A 7 -6.24 6.22 8.97
N ILE A 8 -6.58 6.05 10.26
CA ILE A 8 -6.82 4.73 10.86
C ILE A 8 -7.87 3.98 10.04
N GLU A 9 -8.96 4.65 9.69
CA GLU A 9 -10.02 4.03 8.92
C GLU A 9 -9.61 3.72 7.48
N GLY A 10 -8.82 4.60 6.86
CA GLY A 10 -8.24 4.39 5.53
C GLY A 10 -7.34 3.15 5.49
N ILE A 11 -6.37 3.06 6.41
CA ILE A 11 -5.47 1.90 6.52
C ILE A 11 -6.25 0.63 6.84
N LYS A 12 -7.24 0.69 7.74
CA LYS A 12 -8.11 -0.46 8.06
C LYS A 12 -8.87 -0.95 6.83
N LYS A 13 -9.39 -0.05 6.00
CA LYS A 13 -10.07 -0.40 4.74
C LYS A 13 -9.11 -1.03 3.73
N ILE A 14 -7.90 -0.48 3.56
CA ILE A 14 -6.88 -1.07 2.67
C ILE A 14 -6.54 -2.49 3.14
N ARG A 15 -6.22 -2.68 4.43
CA ARG A 15 -5.91 -4.00 5.00
C ARG A 15 -7.04 -5.00 4.79
N SER A 16 -8.27 -4.61 5.10
CA SER A 16 -9.43 -5.47 4.92
C SER A 16 -9.66 -5.81 3.45
N GLY A 17 -9.44 -4.86 2.54
CA GLY A 17 -9.50 -5.10 1.11
C GLY A 17 -8.45 -6.12 0.66
N MET A 18 -7.19 -5.98 1.10
CA MET A 18 -6.13 -6.93 0.78
C MET A 18 -6.43 -8.35 1.30
N LEU A 19 -7.02 -8.47 2.49
CA LEU A 19 -7.43 -9.77 3.02
C LEU A 19 -8.51 -10.43 2.14
N ILE A 20 -9.55 -9.67 1.76
CA ILE A 20 -10.61 -10.17 0.88
C ILE A 20 -10.03 -10.55 -0.48
N TYR A 21 -9.06 -9.80 -0.99
CA TYR A 21 -8.37 -10.12 -2.24
C TYR A 21 -7.61 -11.45 -2.15
N ILE A 22 -6.89 -11.70 -1.06
CA ILE A 22 -6.18 -12.97 -0.81
C ILE A 22 -7.20 -14.13 -0.75
N LEU A 23 -8.28 -13.97 0.02
CA LEU A 23 -9.33 -14.98 0.13
C LEU A 23 -10.01 -15.25 -1.23
N GLY A 24 -10.27 -14.20 -2.01
CA GLY A 24 -10.86 -14.32 -3.34
C GLY A 24 -9.98 -15.12 -4.30
N ASN A 25 -8.67 -14.87 -4.30
CA ASN A 25 -7.71 -15.64 -5.11
C ASN A 25 -7.61 -17.10 -4.63
N LEU A 26 -7.51 -17.34 -3.33
CA LEU A 26 -7.48 -18.71 -2.78
C LEU A 26 -8.75 -19.49 -3.13
N LEU A 27 -9.91 -18.86 -3.01
CA LEU A 27 -11.19 -19.46 -3.38
C LEU A 27 -11.25 -19.77 -4.88
N ALA A 28 -10.82 -18.84 -5.73
CA ALA A 28 -10.77 -19.05 -7.18
C ALA A 28 -9.85 -20.23 -7.55
N ILE A 29 -8.67 -20.32 -6.94
CA ILE A 29 -7.74 -21.45 -7.13
C ILE A 29 -8.36 -22.76 -6.67
N PHE A 30 -8.97 -22.79 -5.49
CA PHE A 30 -9.61 -23.99 -4.95
C PHE A 30 -10.76 -24.48 -5.84
N LEU A 31 -11.62 -23.57 -6.30
CA LEU A 31 -12.70 -23.90 -7.21
C LEU A 31 -12.18 -24.35 -8.59
N ALA A 32 -11.07 -23.78 -9.07
CA ALA A 32 -10.43 -24.23 -10.30
C ALA A 32 -9.88 -25.68 -10.16
N PHE A 33 -9.30 -26.05 -9.02
CA PHE A 33 -8.87 -27.43 -8.77
C PHE A 33 -10.04 -28.42 -8.73
N ILE A 34 -11.15 -28.05 -8.09
CA ILE A 34 -12.38 -28.86 -8.11
C ILE A 34 -12.85 -29.07 -9.54
N TYR A 35 -12.88 -27.99 -10.34
CA TYR A 35 -13.27 -28.05 -11.75
C TYR A 35 -12.39 -29.01 -12.55
N VAL A 36 -11.07 -28.89 -12.42
CA VAL A 36 -10.11 -29.77 -13.11
C VAL A 36 -10.28 -31.23 -12.67
N GLY A 37 -10.48 -31.49 -11.37
CA GLY A 37 -10.74 -32.84 -10.85
C GLY A 37 -12.04 -33.46 -11.39
N LEU A 38 -13.11 -32.67 -11.48
CA LEU A 38 -14.37 -33.10 -12.11
C LEU A 38 -14.18 -33.42 -13.60
N LEU A 39 -13.38 -32.62 -14.31
CA LEU A 39 -13.04 -32.86 -15.72
C LEU A 39 -12.29 -34.19 -15.90
N PHE A 40 -11.29 -34.46 -15.08
CA PHE A 40 -10.54 -35.73 -15.13
C PHE A 40 -11.39 -36.94 -14.75
N GLY A 41 -12.23 -36.83 -13.70
CA GLY A 41 -13.15 -37.90 -13.31
C GLY A 41 -14.17 -38.22 -14.41
N LEU A 42 -14.64 -37.19 -15.12
CA LEU A 42 -15.57 -37.32 -16.24
C LEU A 42 -14.89 -37.94 -17.47
N PHE A 43 -13.65 -37.55 -17.77
CA PHE A 43 -12.87 -38.14 -18.87
C PHE A 43 -12.59 -39.64 -18.63
N GLY A 44 -12.22 -40.01 -17.39
CA GLY A 44 -12.03 -41.41 -17.01
C GLY A 44 -13.31 -42.25 -17.10
N ALA A 45 -14.48 -41.67 -16.79
CA ALA A 45 -15.77 -42.34 -16.95
C ALA A 45 -16.16 -42.55 -18.43
N LEU A 46 -15.80 -41.62 -19.32
CA LEU A 46 -16.01 -41.71 -20.76
C LEU A 46 -15.08 -42.76 -21.40
N GLU A 47 -13.80 -42.79 -21.05
CA GLU A 47 -12.85 -43.83 -21.52
C GLU A 47 -13.24 -45.22 -21.00
N GLY A 48 -13.64 -45.33 -19.74
CA GLY A 48 -14.13 -46.60 -19.16
C GLY A 48 -15.38 -47.13 -19.88
N SER A 49 -16.30 -46.25 -20.29
CA SER A 49 -17.50 -46.62 -21.04
C SER A 49 -17.22 -46.97 -22.51
N ALA A 50 -16.22 -46.35 -23.13
CA ALA A 50 -15.79 -46.65 -24.50
C ALA A 50 -15.04 -48.00 -24.61
N SER A 51 -14.40 -48.46 -23.53
CA SER A 51 -13.71 -49.76 -23.50
C SER A 51 -14.64 -50.98 -23.41
N ASN A 52 -15.90 -50.79 -22.98
CA ASN A 52 -16.90 -51.86 -22.82
C ASN A 52 -17.95 -51.92 -23.95
N SER A 53 -17.84 -51.07 -24.99
CA SER A 53 -18.82 -50.98 -26.07
C SER A 53 -18.44 -51.83 -27.29
N SER A 54 -18.28 -53.14 -27.09
CA SER A 54 -18.28 -54.14 -28.18
C SER A 54 -19.70 -54.58 -28.60
N SER A 55 -20.75 -53.87 -28.18
CA SER A 55 -22.14 -54.15 -28.57
C SER A 55 -22.84 -52.91 -29.15
N SER A 56 -23.00 -52.93 -30.48
CA SER A 56 -23.71 -51.98 -31.33
C SER A 56 -25.21 -51.91 -31.04
N SER A 57 -25.60 -51.32 -29.90
CA SER A 57 -27.00 -51.02 -29.59
C SER A 57 -27.23 -49.51 -29.63
N ALA A 58 -28.38 -49.08 -30.19
CA ALA A 58 -28.80 -47.67 -30.24
C ALA A 58 -28.81 -46.99 -28.85
N SER A 59 -28.87 -47.79 -27.78
CA SER A 59 -28.71 -47.34 -26.39
C SER A 59 -27.33 -46.75 -26.09
N GLY A 60 -26.26 -47.23 -26.74
CA GLY A 60 -24.91 -46.68 -26.58
C GLY A 60 -24.73 -45.32 -27.24
N ILE A 61 -25.40 -45.08 -28.38
CA ILE A 61 -25.40 -43.80 -29.08
C ILE A 61 -26.23 -42.76 -28.30
N LEU A 62 -27.37 -43.16 -27.73
CA LEU A 62 -28.20 -42.28 -26.89
C LEU A 62 -27.51 -41.92 -25.56
N ALA A 63 -26.81 -42.88 -24.94
CA ALA A 63 -25.97 -42.64 -23.76
C ALA A 63 -24.80 -41.68 -24.09
N GLY A 64 -24.15 -41.86 -25.25
CA GLY A 64 -23.12 -40.94 -25.75
C GLY A 64 -23.66 -39.53 -26.02
N LEU A 65 -24.87 -39.38 -26.58
CA LEU A 65 -25.47 -38.08 -26.87
C LEU A 65 -25.95 -37.36 -25.60
N SER A 66 -26.50 -38.08 -24.62
CA SER A 66 -26.82 -37.54 -23.29
C SER A 66 -25.57 -37.16 -22.50
N ALA A 67 -24.46 -37.88 -22.69
CA ALA A 67 -23.17 -37.52 -22.13
C ALA A 67 -22.66 -36.22 -22.78
N THR A 68 -22.74 -36.06 -24.10
CA THR A 68 -22.27 -34.84 -24.81
C THR A 68 -23.09 -33.58 -24.52
N THR A 69 -24.41 -33.68 -24.35
CA THR A 69 -25.27 -32.51 -24.02
C THR A 69 -25.25 -32.19 -22.53
N GLY A 70 -25.14 -33.20 -21.66
CA GLY A 70 -24.81 -33.01 -20.25
C GLY A 70 -23.44 -32.36 -20.07
N LEU A 71 -22.43 -32.79 -20.84
CA LEU A 71 -21.05 -32.26 -20.85
C LEU A 71 -21.00 -30.76 -21.16
N THR A 72 -21.70 -30.26 -22.18
CA THR A 72 -21.62 -28.84 -22.55
C THR A 72 -22.29 -27.92 -21.54
N VAL A 73 -23.41 -28.35 -20.92
CA VAL A 73 -24.13 -27.54 -19.93
C VAL A 73 -23.45 -27.60 -18.57
N THR A 74 -23.03 -28.78 -18.10
CA THR A 74 -22.30 -28.89 -16.82
C THR A 74 -20.91 -28.29 -16.90
N SER A 75 -20.20 -28.36 -18.04
CA SER A 75 -18.91 -27.68 -18.19
C SER A 75 -19.05 -26.17 -18.19
N LEU A 76 -20.08 -25.61 -18.85
CA LEU A 76 -20.32 -24.16 -18.84
C LEU A 76 -20.65 -23.64 -17.45
N ILE A 77 -21.57 -24.31 -16.75
CA ILE A 77 -21.98 -23.91 -15.40
C ILE A 77 -20.79 -24.02 -14.42
N SER A 78 -20.03 -25.10 -14.51
CA SER A 78 -18.88 -25.34 -13.62
C SER A 78 -17.71 -24.39 -13.89
N PHE A 79 -17.59 -23.84 -15.10
CA PHE A 79 -16.61 -22.81 -15.44
C PHE A 79 -17.06 -21.40 -15.02
N ALA A 80 -18.34 -21.06 -15.23
CA ALA A 80 -18.86 -19.73 -14.94
C ALA A 80 -18.96 -19.43 -13.44
N VAL A 81 -19.34 -20.41 -12.62
CA VAL A 81 -19.57 -20.21 -11.17
C VAL A 81 -18.31 -19.76 -10.43
N PRO A 82 -17.12 -20.39 -10.58
CA PRO A 82 -15.89 -19.94 -9.94
C PRO A 82 -15.47 -18.52 -10.35
N ILE A 83 -15.64 -18.18 -11.63
CA ILE A 83 -15.31 -16.86 -12.17
C ILE A 83 -16.19 -15.79 -11.54
N VAL A 84 -17.49 -16.04 -11.46
CA VAL A 84 -18.44 -15.08 -10.88
C VAL A 84 -18.21 -14.94 -9.37
N VAL A 85 -18.11 -16.05 -8.63
CA VAL A 85 -17.95 -16.01 -7.17
C VAL A 85 -16.60 -15.41 -6.77
N GLY A 86 -15.50 -15.87 -7.37
CA GLY A 86 -14.16 -15.33 -7.13
C GLY A 86 -14.04 -13.89 -7.59
N GLY A 87 -14.59 -13.57 -8.76
CA GLY A 87 -14.64 -12.23 -9.33
C GLY A 87 -15.36 -11.24 -8.43
N ILE A 88 -16.52 -11.59 -7.88
CA ILE A 88 -17.27 -10.72 -6.95
C ILE A 88 -16.42 -10.39 -5.71
N LEU A 89 -15.71 -11.36 -5.12
CA LEU A 89 -14.83 -11.10 -3.98
C LEU A 89 -13.68 -10.15 -4.34
N ILE A 90 -13.08 -10.34 -5.52
CA ILE A 90 -12.02 -9.46 -6.02
C ILE A 90 -12.55 -8.03 -6.23
N LEU A 91 -13.74 -7.87 -6.81
CA LEU A 91 -14.38 -6.55 -6.98
C LEU A 91 -14.66 -5.88 -5.63
N LEU A 92 -15.19 -6.63 -4.65
CA LEU A 92 -15.42 -6.13 -3.30
C LEU A 92 -14.10 -5.71 -2.61
N ALA A 93 -13.04 -6.48 -2.80
CA ALA A 93 -11.72 -6.14 -2.31
C ALA A 93 -11.22 -4.81 -2.90
N LEU A 94 -11.28 -4.65 -4.23
CA LEU A 94 -10.83 -3.46 -4.93
C LEU A 94 -11.66 -2.22 -4.57
N LEU A 95 -12.97 -2.35 -4.41
CA LEU A 95 -13.84 -1.29 -3.90
C LEU A 95 -13.40 -0.83 -2.52
N ARG A 96 -13.07 -1.78 -1.63
CA ARG A 96 -12.62 -1.46 -0.27
C ARG A 96 -11.24 -0.82 -0.24
N VAL A 97 -10.32 -1.26 -1.09
CA VAL A 97 -8.99 -0.65 -1.25
C VAL A 97 -9.12 0.77 -1.80
N ARG A 98 -9.93 0.99 -2.83
CA ARG A 98 -10.22 2.31 -3.41
C ARG A 98 -10.76 3.27 -2.36
N ASP A 99 -11.75 2.83 -1.58
CA ASP A 99 -12.30 3.61 -0.49
C ASP A 99 -11.25 3.94 0.58
N GLY A 100 -10.37 2.98 0.90
CA GLY A 100 -9.28 3.17 1.84
C GLY A 100 -8.32 4.28 1.39
N PHE A 101 -7.87 4.24 0.13
CA PHE A 101 -7.10 5.34 -0.46
C PHE A 101 -7.86 6.66 -0.48
N GLY A 102 -9.17 6.63 -0.77
CA GLY A 102 -10.04 7.81 -0.70
C GLY A 102 -9.98 8.50 0.67
N LYS A 103 -10.02 7.72 1.77
CA LYS A 103 -9.92 8.26 3.14
C LYS A 103 -8.53 8.82 3.44
N LEU A 104 -7.48 8.19 2.94
CA LEU A 104 -6.11 8.71 3.10
C LEU A 104 -5.90 10.02 2.35
N VAL A 105 -6.46 10.16 1.14
CA VAL A 105 -6.42 11.43 0.40
C VAL A 105 -7.18 12.53 1.16
N LEU A 106 -8.35 12.21 1.73
CA LEU A 106 -9.09 13.14 2.60
C LEU A 106 -8.31 13.50 3.86
N ALA A 107 -7.42 12.62 4.32
CA ALA A 107 -6.50 12.87 5.41
C ALA A 107 -5.24 13.66 4.98
N ASN A 108 -5.24 14.26 3.79
CA ASN A 108 -4.14 15.04 3.23
C ASN A 108 -2.85 14.22 3.01
N ARG A 109 -2.99 12.91 2.69
CA ARG A 109 -1.88 12.05 2.29
C ARG A 109 -1.77 11.99 0.78
N ASP A 110 -0.56 12.16 0.27
CA ASP A 110 -0.24 12.05 -1.17
C ASP A 110 -0.25 10.59 -1.64
N VAL A 111 -1.44 9.99 -1.65
CA VAL A 111 -1.67 8.61 -2.12
C VAL A 111 -2.79 8.55 -3.17
N GLY A 112 -3.10 9.69 -3.79
CA GLY A 112 -4.13 9.81 -4.83
C GLY A 112 -3.91 8.87 -6.01
N ILE A 113 -2.64 8.61 -6.35
CA ILE A 113 -2.26 7.65 -7.40
C ILE A 113 -2.76 6.22 -7.12
N GLY A 114 -2.80 5.81 -5.84
CA GLY A 114 -3.33 4.50 -5.44
C GLY A 114 -4.84 4.39 -5.62
N ARG A 115 -5.59 5.48 -5.42
CA ARG A 115 -7.03 5.52 -5.71
C ARG A 115 -7.31 5.38 -7.20
N THR A 116 -6.53 6.06 -8.03
CA THR A 116 -6.62 5.95 -9.49
C THR A 116 -6.30 4.53 -9.94
N GLY A 117 -5.20 3.95 -9.44
CA GLY A 117 -4.83 2.56 -9.71
C GLY A 117 -5.89 1.55 -9.29
N ALA A 118 -6.46 1.68 -8.09
CA ALA A 118 -7.55 0.83 -7.62
C ALA A 118 -8.81 0.95 -8.51
N THR A 119 -9.09 2.14 -9.04
CA THR A 119 -10.24 2.38 -9.92
C THR A 119 -10.02 1.75 -11.30
N LEU A 120 -8.83 1.90 -11.88
CA LEU A 120 -8.48 1.26 -13.15
C LEU A 120 -8.49 -0.26 -13.02
N THR A 121 -7.94 -0.80 -11.93
CA THR A 121 -7.96 -2.24 -11.64
C THR A 121 -9.39 -2.74 -11.49
N LEU A 122 -10.29 -1.96 -10.85
CA LEU A 122 -11.70 -2.30 -10.71
C LEU A 122 -12.41 -2.34 -12.06
N VAL A 123 -12.22 -1.32 -12.90
CA VAL A 123 -12.83 -1.26 -14.24
C VAL A 123 -12.29 -2.39 -15.13
N GLY A 124 -10.98 -2.61 -15.10
CA GLY A 124 -10.33 -3.73 -15.81
C GLY A 124 -10.89 -5.08 -15.38
N ALA A 125 -11.04 -5.32 -14.07
CA ALA A 125 -11.61 -6.57 -13.55
C ALA A 125 -13.08 -6.78 -13.97
N ILE A 126 -13.89 -5.71 -14.05
CA ILE A 126 -15.26 -5.80 -14.55
C ILE A 126 -15.26 -6.18 -16.03
N LEU A 127 -14.43 -5.52 -16.84
CA LEU A 127 -14.30 -5.83 -18.26
C LEU A 127 -13.78 -7.25 -18.49
N GLU A 128 -12.87 -7.73 -17.65
CA GLU A 128 -12.34 -9.10 -17.71
C GLU A 128 -13.42 -10.14 -17.45
N ILE A 129 -14.24 -9.96 -16.39
CA ILE A 129 -15.37 -10.84 -16.10
C ILE A 129 -16.38 -10.82 -17.26
N LEU A 130 -16.71 -9.64 -17.79
CA LEU A 130 -17.61 -9.51 -18.94
C LEU A 130 -17.01 -10.13 -20.21
N GLY A 131 -15.72 -9.97 -20.45
CA GLY A 131 -15.00 -10.53 -21.58
C GLY A 131 -14.99 -12.06 -21.54
N MET A 132 -14.67 -12.63 -20.38
CA MET A 132 -14.74 -14.09 -20.15
C MET A 132 -16.15 -14.62 -20.31
N LEU A 133 -17.16 -13.92 -19.76
CA LEU A 133 -18.55 -14.31 -19.94
C LEU A 133 -18.96 -14.23 -21.41
N LEU A 134 -18.53 -13.22 -22.18
CA LEU A 134 -18.90 -13.06 -23.60
C LEU A 134 -17.99 -13.82 -24.56
N ALA A 135 -16.99 -14.56 -24.07
CA ALA A 135 -16.04 -15.28 -24.91
C ALA A 135 -16.73 -16.34 -25.79
N PHE A 136 -17.84 -16.92 -25.33
CA PHE A 136 -18.65 -17.87 -26.12
C PHE A 136 -19.31 -17.23 -27.35
N LEU A 137 -19.47 -15.90 -27.37
CA LEU A 137 -20.06 -15.15 -28.49
C LEU A 137 -19.00 -14.61 -29.46
N THR A 138 -17.72 -14.99 -29.33
CA THR A 138 -16.55 -14.40 -30.02
C THR A 138 -16.30 -12.90 -29.75
N VAL A 139 -17.32 -12.13 -29.37
CA VAL A 139 -17.23 -10.72 -28.97
C VAL A 139 -16.31 -10.54 -27.75
N GLY A 140 -16.32 -11.46 -26.80
CA GLY A 140 -15.46 -11.40 -25.61
C GLY A 140 -13.97 -11.36 -25.93
N LEU A 141 -13.54 -11.97 -27.06
CA LEU A 141 -12.13 -12.00 -27.48
C LEU A 141 -11.55 -10.61 -27.77
N PHE A 142 -12.39 -9.64 -28.13
CA PHE A 142 -11.95 -8.25 -28.34
C PHE A 142 -11.94 -7.43 -27.04
N ILE A 143 -12.70 -7.84 -26.03
CA ILE A 143 -12.82 -7.13 -24.74
C ILE A 143 -11.65 -7.48 -23.83
N ILE A 144 -11.24 -8.76 -23.80
CA ILE A 144 -10.18 -9.27 -22.91
C ILE A 144 -8.86 -8.48 -23.08
N PRO A 145 -8.33 -8.23 -24.29
CA PRO A 145 -7.07 -7.48 -24.44
C PRO A 145 -7.15 -6.05 -23.88
N ILE A 146 -8.33 -5.41 -23.96
CA ILE A 146 -8.54 -4.06 -23.42
C ILE A 146 -8.56 -4.12 -21.88
N ALA A 147 -9.22 -5.14 -21.32
CA ALA A 147 -9.26 -5.38 -19.89
C ALA A 147 -7.86 -5.63 -19.32
N ASP A 148 -7.05 -6.46 -19.99
CA ASP A 148 -5.65 -6.76 -19.62
C ASP A 148 -4.78 -5.50 -19.56
N ILE A 149 -4.88 -4.62 -20.57
CA ILE A 149 -4.13 -3.35 -20.59
C ILE A 149 -4.53 -2.47 -19.39
N LEU A 150 -5.83 -2.36 -19.11
CA LEU A 150 -6.34 -1.57 -18.00
C LEU A 150 -5.93 -2.15 -16.64
N LEU A 151 -5.97 -3.48 -16.50
CA LEU A 151 -5.50 -4.20 -15.32
C LEU A 151 -4.00 -3.97 -15.11
N PHE A 152 -3.19 -4.10 -16.16
CA PHE A 152 -1.76 -3.90 -16.09
C PHE A 152 -1.39 -2.49 -15.60
N ILE A 153 -1.97 -1.46 -16.21
CA ILE A 153 -1.78 -0.06 -15.80
C ILE A 153 -2.31 0.16 -14.38
N GLY A 154 -3.49 -0.40 -14.07
CA GLY A 154 -4.12 -0.30 -12.77
C GLY A 154 -3.26 -0.87 -11.64
N VAL A 155 -2.69 -2.06 -11.84
CA VAL A 155 -1.81 -2.75 -10.89
C VAL A 155 -0.52 -1.97 -10.65
N ILE A 156 0.10 -1.40 -11.69
CA ILE A 156 1.29 -0.55 -11.54
C ILE A 156 0.98 0.67 -10.65
N LEU A 157 -0.09 1.40 -10.96
CA LEU A 157 -0.48 2.59 -10.21
C LEU A 157 -0.90 2.24 -8.78
N LEU A 158 -1.58 1.11 -8.59
CA LEU A 158 -1.96 0.59 -7.28
C LEU A 158 -0.71 0.25 -6.45
N GLY A 159 0.27 -0.45 -7.06
CA GLY A 159 1.55 -0.78 -6.45
C GLY A 159 2.34 0.45 -6.02
N ILE A 160 2.40 1.48 -6.88
CA ILE A 160 3.01 2.77 -6.54
C ILE A 160 2.24 3.44 -5.38
N GLY A 161 0.90 3.39 -5.38
CA GLY A 161 0.08 3.90 -4.29
C GLY A 161 0.40 3.23 -2.95
N LEU A 162 0.53 1.90 -2.95
CA LEU A 162 0.89 1.12 -1.76
C LEU A 162 2.33 1.38 -1.31
N TYR A 163 3.26 1.54 -2.25
CA TYR A 163 4.61 1.99 -1.96
C TYR A 163 4.61 3.34 -1.23
N LYS A 164 3.84 4.32 -1.73
CA LYS A 164 3.71 5.63 -1.09
C LYS A 164 3.13 5.52 0.32
N VAL A 165 2.11 4.68 0.53
CA VAL A 165 1.60 4.38 1.88
C VAL A 165 2.73 3.87 2.77
N GLY A 166 3.46 2.85 2.36
CA GLY A 166 4.60 2.33 3.14
C GLY A 166 5.66 3.39 3.44
N SER A 167 5.94 4.28 2.48
CA SER A 167 6.88 5.39 2.67
C SER A 167 6.39 6.44 3.68
N ILE A 168 5.10 6.79 3.65
CA ILE A 168 4.51 7.78 4.56
C ILE A 168 4.54 7.26 6.00
N TYR A 169 4.20 5.99 6.20
CA TYR A 169 4.11 5.38 7.53
C TYR A 169 5.40 4.68 7.98
N GLN A 170 6.51 4.86 7.24
CA GLN A 170 7.83 4.27 7.53
C GLN A 170 7.74 2.76 7.80
N ASP A 171 7.06 2.04 6.91
CA ASP A 171 6.87 0.59 6.97
C ASP A 171 7.44 -0.09 5.72
N THR A 172 8.56 -0.80 5.92
CA THR A 172 9.30 -1.48 4.85
C THR A 172 8.46 -2.57 4.19
N LEU A 173 7.63 -3.29 4.95
CA LEU A 173 6.83 -4.40 4.40
C LEU A 173 5.76 -3.90 3.45
N THR A 174 5.06 -2.81 3.79
CA THR A 174 4.08 -2.18 2.91
C THR A 174 4.75 -1.58 1.68
N LYS A 175 5.93 -0.97 1.87
CA LYS A 175 6.73 -0.37 0.79
C LYS A 175 7.18 -1.42 -0.23
N VAL A 176 7.82 -2.49 0.25
CA VAL A 176 8.30 -3.61 -0.58
C VAL A 176 7.12 -4.38 -1.16
N GLY A 177 6.09 -4.66 -0.37
CA GLY A 177 4.89 -5.35 -0.81
C GLY A 177 4.17 -4.62 -1.95
N GLY A 178 4.13 -3.28 -1.91
CA GLY A 178 3.58 -2.47 -3.00
C GLY A 178 4.32 -2.69 -4.33
N ILE A 179 5.65 -2.69 -4.33
CA ILE A 179 6.46 -2.96 -5.53
C ILE A 179 6.34 -4.43 -5.97
N VAL A 180 6.46 -5.36 -5.02
CA VAL A 180 6.38 -6.80 -5.30
C VAL A 180 5.02 -7.15 -5.89
N SER A 181 3.94 -6.47 -5.50
CA SER A 181 2.59 -6.72 -6.03
C SER A 181 2.47 -6.49 -7.55
N ILE A 182 3.39 -5.74 -8.16
CA ILE A 182 3.41 -5.51 -9.61
C ILE A 182 3.88 -6.76 -10.36
N PHE A 183 4.87 -7.48 -9.83
CA PHE A 183 5.48 -8.63 -10.49
C PHE A 183 4.95 -9.97 -9.95
N LEU A 184 4.76 -10.04 -8.64
CA LEU A 184 4.31 -11.21 -7.89
C LEU A 184 3.07 -10.81 -7.08
N GLY A 185 1.94 -10.62 -7.77
CA GLY A 185 0.69 -10.09 -7.21
C GLY A 185 0.27 -10.73 -5.89
N PHE A 186 0.24 -12.07 -5.82
CA PHE A 186 -0.18 -12.80 -4.63
C PHE A 186 0.74 -12.54 -3.42
N ILE A 187 2.05 -12.67 -3.60
CA ILE A 187 3.05 -12.47 -2.53
C ILE A 187 3.08 -11.01 -2.10
N GLY A 188 3.02 -10.07 -3.05
CA GLY A 188 2.99 -8.64 -2.78
C GLY A 188 1.81 -8.23 -1.93
N VAL A 189 0.60 -8.74 -2.24
CA VAL A 189 -0.61 -8.43 -1.46
C VAL A 189 -0.53 -8.96 -0.03
N ILE A 190 0.08 -10.15 0.20
CA ILE A 190 0.31 -10.68 1.56
C ILE A 190 1.23 -9.74 2.35
N LEU A 191 2.34 -9.29 1.76
CA LEU A 191 3.26 -8.36 2.41
C LEU A 191 2.58 -7.04 2.77
N VAL A 192 1.75 -6.50 1.89
CA VAL A 192 0.96 -5.29 2.14
C VAL A 192 -0.07 -5.51 3.26
N TYR A 193 -0.73 -6.67 3.30
CA TYR A 193 -1.67 -7.01 4.38
C TYR A 193 -0.98 -7.03 5.75
N VAL A 194 0.20 -7.65 5.84
CA VAL A 194 0.99 -7.70 7.09
C VAL A 194 1.48 -6.30 7.45
N GLY A 195 2.09 -5.58 6.51
CA GLY A 195 2.63 -4.24 6.72
C GLY A 195 1.57 -3.21 7.14
N THR A 196 0.40 -3.22 6.51
CA THR A 196 -0.73 -2.36 6.94
C THR A 196 -1.24 -2.70 8.34
N GLY A 197 -1.05 -3.94 8.81
CA GLY A 197 -1.27 -4.32 10.20
C GLY A 197 -0.32 -3.61 11.17
N HIS A 198 0.97 -3.56 10.85
CA HIS A 198 1.95 -2.82 11.66
C HIS A 198 1.67 -1.32 11.68
N ILE A 199 1.33 -0.74 10.51
CA ILE A 199 0.95 0.67 10.41
C ILE A 199 -0.26 0.96 11.32
N LEU A 200 -1.27 0.09 11.31
CA LEU A 200 -2.45 0.25 12.16
C LEU A 200 -2.09 0.21 13.65
N GLN A 201 -1.22 -0.73 14.05
CA GLN A 201 -0.77 -0.83 15.44
C GLN A 201 -0.02 0.42 15.89
N LYS A 202 0.88 0.96 15.06
CA LYS A 202 1.56 2.24 15.30
C LYS A 202 0.55 3.36 15.47
N LEU A 203 -0.35 3.53 14.51
CA LEU A 203 -1.41 4.55 14.49
C LEU A 203 -2.32 4.51 15.73
N SER A 204 -2.74 3.31 16.14
CA SER A 204 -3.56 3.11 17.33
C SER A 204 -2.81 3.40 18.62
N SER A 205 -1.52 3.10 18.68
CA SER A 205 -0.67 3.40 19.84
C SER A 205 -0.55 4.92 20.07
N TYR A 206 -0.49 5.70 18.99
CA TYR A 206 -0.53 7.17 19.07
C TYR A 206 -1.89 7.70 19.54
N ALA A 207 -2.99 7.08 19.11
CA ALA A 207 -4.35 7.49 19.50
C ALA A 207 -4.63 7.30 21.01
N THR A 208 -4.06 6.27 21.64
CA THR A 208 -4.23 6.01 23.08
C THR A 208 -3.34 6.90 23.95
N ALA A 209 -2.22 7.41 23.42
CA ALA A 209 -1.29 8.27 24.15
C ALA A 209 -1.65 9.77 24.10
N GLY A 210 -2.75 10.16 23.42
CA GLY A 210 -3.10 11.57 23.18
C GLY A 210 -2.10 12.31 22.27
N ALA A 211 -1.15 11.60 21.67
CA ALA A 211 -0.14 12.15 20.77
C ALA A 211 -0.66 12.04 19.32
N THR A 212 -0.76 13.17 18.63
CA THR A 212 -1.04 13.14 17.18
C THR A 212 0.19 12.60 16.45
N PRO A 213 0.04 11.58 15.59
CA PRO A 213 1.16 11.07 14.80
C PRO A 213 1.60 12.17 13.85
N SER A 214 2.78 12.73 14.13
CA SER A 214 3.39 13.74 13.28
C SER A 214 4.10 13.01 12.14
N TYR A 215 3.59 13.15 10.91
CA TYR A 215 4.24 12.64 9.71
C TYR A 215 5.02 13.77 9.05
N ALA A 216 6.18 13.46 8.45
CA ALA A 216 6.94 14.43 7.67
C ALA A 216 6.00 15.12 6.64
N PRO A 217 5.91 16.46 6.64
CA PRO A 217 5.02 17.17 5.72
C PRO A 217 5.51 17.02 4.27
N THR A 218 4.63 16.57 3.37
CA THR A 218 4.86 16.49 1.91
C THR A 218 4.22 17.67 1.17
N GLY A 219 4.22 18.86 1.78
CA GLY A 219 3.90 20.11 1.09
C GLY A 219 5.16 20.95 0.90
N PRO A 220 5.19 21.92 -0.04
CA PRO A 220 6.29 22.88 -0.11
C PRO A 220 6.38 23.58 1.24
N ALA A 221 7.44 23.27 1.99
CA ALA A 221 7.67 23.84 3.30
C ALA A 221 7.83 25.35 3.15
N VAL A 222 7.04 26.11 3.91
CA VAL A 222 7.29 27.52 4.14
C VAL A 222 8.68 27.61 4.78
N SER A 223 9.64 28.08 4.00
CA SER A 223 11.05 28.24 4.36
C SER A 223 11.16 29.27 5.49
N THR A 224 11.03 28.83 6.74
CA THR A 224 11.64 29.52 7.87
C THR A 224 13.10 29.11 7.87
N GLN A 225 13.94 29.92 7.21
CA GLN A 225 15.38 29.66 7.11
C GLN A 225 15.98 29.68 8.51
N ASN A 226 16.70 28.62 8.88
CA ASN A 226 17.45 28.55 10.13
C ASN A 226 18.66 29.47 10.05
N LEU A 227 18.88 30.27 11.09
CA LEU A 227 19.88 31.35 11.09
C LEU A 227 20.80 31.23 12.30
N ILE A 228 22.10 31.44 12.07
CA ILE A 228 23.13 31.61 13.11
C ILE A 228 23.60 33.07 13.02
N ARG A 229 23.43 33.84 14.09
CA ARG A 229 23.84 35.25 14.15
C ARG A 229 25.27 35.41 14.68
N GLY A 230 25.98 36.47 14.25
CA GLY A 230 27.34 36.77 14.73
C GLY A 230 27.45 36.96 16.25
N ASN A 231 26.35 37.33 16.91
CA ASN A 231 26.27 37.46 18.37
C ASN A 231 26.16 36.11 19.13
N GLY A 232 26.21 34.98 18.43
CA GLY A 232 26.15 33.65 19.04
C GLY A 232 24.75 33.11 19.27
N ILE A 233 23.71 33.80 18.81
CA ILE A 233 22.31 33.33 18.89
C ILE A 233 21.93 32.63 17.59
N ALA A 234 21.46 31.39 17.67
CA ALA A 234 20.90 30.67 16.54
C ALA A 234 19.42 30.36 16.74
N THR A 235 18.59 30.57 15.71
CA THR A 235 17.18 30.18 15.71
C THR A 235 17.02 29.00 14.76
N LEU A 236 16.62 27.86 15.33
CA LEU A 236 16.52 26.59 14.62
C LEU A 236 15.09 26.09 14.68
N THR A 237 14.47 25.99 13.52
CA THR A 237 13.21 25.28 13.29
C THR A 237 13.51 23.96 12.61
N PHE A 238 13.17 22.86 13.27
CA PHE A 238 13.45 21.52 12.80
C PHE A 238 12.37 20.54 13.20
N TYR A 239 12.32 19.43 12.47
CA TYR A 239 11.43 18.33 12.77
C TYR A 239 12.17 17.25 13.56
N SER A 240 11.60 16.79 14.68
CA SER A 240 12.14 15.70 15.51
C SER A 240 11.17 14.52 15.58
N GLN A 241 11.69 13.31 15.42
CA GLN A 241 10.96 12.06 15.69
C GLN A 241 11.14 11.57 17.13
N TYR A 242 11.96 12.28 17.91
CA TYR A 242 12.35 11.92 19.26
C TYR A 242 11.89 13.00 20.24
N GLN A 243 11.34 12.60 21.38
CA GLN A 243 11.14 13.50 22.52
C GLN A 243 12.32 13.38 23.49
N GLY A 244 12.71 14.50 24.09
CA GLY A 244 13.78 14.50 25.09
C GLY A 244 14.23 15.90 25.47
N THR A 245 15.10 15.97 26.47
CA THR A 245 15.79 17.21 26.82
C THR A 245 17.06 17.37 25.97
N ILE A 246 17.37 18.60 25.61
CA ILE A 246 18.59 18.94 24.88
C ILE A 246 19.75 18.91 25.87
N LEU A 247 20.73 18.03 25.64
CA LEU A 247 21.95 17.96 26.44
C LEU A 247 23.03 18.90 25.92
N SER A 248 23.18 18.98 24.61
CA SER A 248 24.18 19.83 23.97
C SER A 248 23.80 20.12 22.53
N VAL A 249 24.18 21.29 22.05
CA VAL A 249 24.10 21.71 20.66
C VAL A 249 25.49 22.11 20.20
N GLN A 250 25.93 21.59 19.06
CA GLN A 250 27.24 21.88 18.48
C GLN A 250 27.14 22.27 17.01
N ILE A 251 27.98 23.20 16.58
CA ILE A 251 28.15 23.50 15.15
C ILE A 251 29.25 22.57 14.62
N LEU A 252 28.89 21.63 13.76
CA LEU A 252 29.84 20.62 13.26
C LEU A 252 31.00 21.27 12.49
N GLY A 253 32.21 20.77 12.71
CA GLY A 253 33.43 21.32 12.12
C GLY A 253 33.98 22.57 12.83
N THR A 254 33.44 22.92 14.00
CA THR A 254 33.88 24.07 14.80
C THR A 254 34.02 23.69 16.28
N GLN A 255 34.53 24.60 17.10
CA GLN A 255 34.62 24.48 18.56
C GLN A 255 33.36 24.97 19.31
N TYR A 256 32.34 25.44 18.59
CA TYR A 256 31.14 26.01 19.21
C TYR A 256 30.19 24.91 19.69
N ILE A 257 30.15 24.71 21.01
CA ILE A 257 29.26 23.79 21.71
C ILE A 257 28.60 24.49 22.90
N THR A 258 27.32 24.23 23.13
CA THR A 258 26.55 24.84 24.22
C THR A 258 25.40 23.94 24.66
N ALA A 259 24.95 24.08 25.91
CA ALA A 259 23.68 23.51 26.39
C ALA A 259 22.60 24.58 26.60
N ALA A 260 22.91 25.86 26.34
CA ALA A 260 22.00 26.97 26.54
C ALA A 260 20.99 27.05 25.40
N THR A 261 19.84 26.41 25.60
CA THR A 261 18.73 26.37 24.63
C THR A 261 17.40 26.75 25.28
N THR A 262 16.58 27.51 24.57
CA THR A 262 15.24 27.89 25.00
C THR A 262 14.22 27.59 23.89
N PRO A 263 13.27 26.66 24.10
CA PRO A 263 13.18 25.72 25.22
C PRO A 263 14.30 24.66 25.19
N ASN A 264 14.57 24.02 26.33
CA ASN A 264 15.53 22.92 26.46
C ASN A 264 14.90 21.52 26.28
N THR A 265 13.67 21.48 25.80
CA THR A 265 12.90 20.27 25.52
C THR A 265 12.55 20.21 24.04
N VAL A 266 12.66 19.02 23.46
CA VAL A 266 12.24 18.70 22.11
C VAL A 266 11.04 17.76 22.20
N GLY A 267 9.96 18.13 21.52
CA GLY A 267 8.79 17.28 21.31
C GLY A 267 8.84 16.56 19.96
N ILE A 268 7.95 15.59 19.77
CA ILE A 268 7.77 14.96 18.45
C ILE A 268 7.08 15.98 17.52
N GLY A 269 7.62 16.19 16.33
CA GLY A 269 7.10 17.13 15.33
C GLY A 269 8.00 18.34 15.10
N ASN A 270 7.39 19.46 14.70
CA ASN A 270 8.11 20.71 14.48
C ASN A 270 8.44 21.38 15.81
N ASN A 271 9.73 21.66 16.00
CA ASN A 271 10.26 22.36 17.15
C ASN A 271 10.95 23.62 16.66
N THR A 272 10.81 24.70 17.42
CA THR A 272 11.60 25.91 17.24
C THR A 272 12.35 26.16 18.54
N ILE A 273 13.67 26.20 18.46
CA ILE A 273 14.53 26.48 19.59
C ILE A 273 15.43 27.66 19.28
N THR A 274 15.74 28.42 20.33
CA THR A 274 16.80 29.42 20.31
C THR A 274 18.00 28.87 21.06
N VAL A 275 19.15 28.83 20.40
CA VAL A 275 20.42 28.33 20.95
C VAL A 275 21.34 29.53 21.20
N ASN A 276 22.00 29.56 22.36
CA ASN A 276 22.98 30.58 22.70
C ASN A 276 24.35 29.93 22.88
N PHE A 277 25.31 30.25 22.00
CA PHE A 277 26.69 29.75 22.06
C PHE A 277 27.57 30.50 23.08
N ASN A 278 26.97 31.33 23.94
CA ASN A 278 27.63 32.03 25.06
C ASN A 278 28.81 32.91 24.64
N GLY A 279 28.75 33.47 23.44
CA GLY A 279 29.78 34.34 22.90
C GLY A 279 29.63 34.55 21.39
N PRO A 280 30.31 35.54 20.81
CA PRO A 280 30.29 35.77 19.38
C PRO A 280 30.86 34.56 18.63
N VAL A 281 30.21 34.18 17.53
CA VAL A 281 30.64 33.07 16.66
C VAL A 281 31.29 33.66 15.42
N SER A 282 32.54 33.28 15.17
CA SER A 282 33.30 33.70 13.98
C SER A 282 33.20 32.62 12.91
N LEU A 283 32.22 32.77 12.01
CA LEU A 283 31.96 31.87 10.88
C LEU A 283 32.04 32.67 9.56
N SER A 284 32.22 31.99 8.42
CA SER A 284 32.20 32.64 7.11
C SER A 284 30.77 33.08 6.73
N PRO A 285 30.52 34.38 6.46
CA PRO A 285 29.19 34.92 6.10
C PRO A 285 28.56 34.22 4.90
N GLY A 286 27.25 33.95 4.96
CA GLY A 286 26.47 33.35 3.87
C GLY A 286 26.65 31.83 3.70
N MET A 287 27.53 31.21 4.49
CA MET A 287 27.73 29.76 4.45
C MET A 287 26.70 29.02 5.31
N THR A 288 26.31 27.84 4.84
CA THR A 288 25.45 26.91 5.59
C THR A 288 26.30 25.99 6.46
N TYR A 289 26.00 25.95 7.75
CA TYR A 289 26.62 25.06 8.73
C TYR A 289 25.60 24.04 9.24
N THR A 290 26.07 22.84 9.58
CA THR A 290 25.24 21.81 10.21
C THR A 290 25.33 21.93 11.73
N VAL A 291 24.19 22.18 12.36
CA VAL A 291 24.06 22.22 13.82
C VAL A 291 23.52 20.89 14.31
N ARG A 292 24.29 20.17 15.14
CA ARG A 292 23.88 18.91 15.76
C ARG A 292 23.35 19.15 17.16
N ILE A 293 22.15 18.66 17.43
CA ILE A 293 21.45 18.71 18.71
C ILE A 293 21.47 17.30 19.31
N ASN A 294 22.17 17.10 20.43
CA ASN A 294 22.22 15.84 21.16
C ASN A 294 21.15 15.82 22.25
N LEU A 295 20.37 14.74 22.29
CA LEU A 295 19.25 14.56 23.20
C LEU A 295 19.61 13.61 24.35
N SER A 296 18.88 13.71 25.46
CA SER A 296 19.09 12.87 26.66
C SER A 296 18.82 11.38 26.47
N ASN A 297 18.10 11.02 25.41
CA ASN A 297 17.86 9.62 25.03
C ASN A 297 18.98 9.02 24.15
N GLY A 298 20.08 9.75 23.93
CA GLY A 298 21.21 9.33 23.10
C GLY A 298 21.00 9.54 21.59
N ALA A 299 19.83 10.01 21.16
CA ALA A 299 19.59 10.40 19.76
C ALA A 299 20.16 11.79 19.47
N PHE A 300 20.31 12.11 18.18
CA PHE A 300 20.71 13.44 17.73
C PHE A 300 19.88 13.90 16.53
N VAL A 301 19.80 15.22 16.33
CA VAL A 301 19.15 15.87 15.20
C VAL A 301 20.12 16.84 14.54
N ASP A 302 20.31 16.71 13.22
CA ASP A 302 21.19 17.58 12.43
C ASP A 302 20.34 18.60 11.65
N VAL A 303 20.63 19.88 11.84
CA VAL A 303 19.85 21.00 11.30
C VAL A 303 20.76 21.92 10.48
N PRO A 304 20.52 22.11 9.18
CA PRO A 304 21.26 23.10 8.40
C PRO A 304 20.82 24.51 8.78
N ALA A 305 21.77 25.42 9.00
CA ALA A 305 21.52 26.82 9.32
C ALA A 305 22.54 27.73 8.62
N VAL A 306 22.08 28.88 8.13
CA VAL A 306 22.93 29.84 7.42
C VAL A 306 23.50 30.85 8.41
N TYR A 307 24.81 31.10 8.31
CA TYR A 307 25.44 32.13 9.12
C TYR A 307 25.25 33.52 8.52
N GLN A 308 24.70 34.43 9.33
CA GLN A 308 24.52 35.83 9.02
C GLN A 308 25.15 36.65 10.16
N PRO A 309 26.27 37.36 9.91
CA PRO A 309 26.95 38.14 10.94
C PRO A 309 26.03 39.18 11.60
#